data_AF-A0A1V5D3A1-F1
#
_entry.id   AF-A0A1V5D3A1-F1
#
_cell.length_a   1.000
_cell.length_b   1.000
_cell.length_c   1.000
_cell.angle_alpha   90.00
_cell.angle_beta   90.00
_cell.angle_gamma   90.00
#
_symmetry.space_group_name_H-M   'P 1'
#
loop_
_entity.id
_entity.type
_entity.pdbx_description
1 polymer ?
#
loop_
_entity_poly.entity_id
_entity_poly.type
_entity_poly.pdbx_seq_one_letter_code
_entity_poly.pdbx_strand_id
1 'polypeptide(L)'
;MKNKIIIILSAMLIISSLTFAEKPAIWEQKINAQIKYQKKVAEILLKEEPGLKEIIIINRDLQVTMYEMKRERYLYLVDNYPGRIGPGKELNFKWTDEDENNLTQSSRNYASLKKKEEELKTKNQSHPMWPALREAFKRVKNTKEYKEAQDALMKMLRR
;
A
#
# COMPACT_ATOMS: atom_id res chain seq x y z
N MET A 1 3.17 49.45 39.63
CA MET A 1 1.79 49.19 40.07
C MET A 1 0.88 49.11 38.85
N LYS A 2 0.12 48.01 38.75
CA LYS A 2 -1.15 47.80 38.00
C LYS A 2 -1.05 47.87 36.46
N ASN A 3 -0.88 46.74 35.78
CA ASN A 3 -1.93 45.85 35.26
C ASN A 3 -3.12 46.59 34.63
N LYS A 4 -3.30 46.40 33.31
CA LYS A 4 -4.60 46.06 32.71
C LYS A 4 -4.40 45.35 31.37
N ILE A 5 -4.62 44.04 31.44
CA ILE A 5 -4.86 43.11 30.34
C ILE A 5 -6.18 43.51 29.67
N ILE A 6 -6.20 43.59 28.34
CA ILE A 6 -7.44 43.51 27.55
C ILE A 6 -7.34 42.25 26.69
N ILE A 7 -8.12 41.26 27.10
CA ILE A 7 -8.52 40.10 26.28
C ILE A 7 -9.73 40.55 25.48
N ILE A 8 -9.66 40.45 24.15
CA ILE A 8 -10.86 40.25 23.32
C ILE A 8 -10.62 39.06 22.40
N LEU A 9 -11.63 38.20 22.42
CA LEU A 9 -11.77 36.88 21.83
C LEU A 9 -12.09 36.94 20.32
N SER A 10 -11.60 35.89 19.65
CA SER A 10 -12.28 35.11 18.61
C SER A 10 -12.38 35.61 17.17
N ALA A 11 -11.90 34.69 16.32
CA ALA A 11 -12.35 34.32 14.97
C ALA A 11 -11.66 35.00 13.76
N MET A 12 -11.29 34.13 12.82
CA MET A 12 -10.69 34.38 11.49
C MET A 12 -9.18 34.69 11.52
N LEU A 13 -8.26 33.91 10.94
CA LEU A 13 -8.34 32.96 9.82
C LEU A 13 -7.58 31.67 10.17
N ILE A 14 -8.31 30.56 10.31
CA ILE A 14 -7.78 29.24 9.96
C ILE A 14 -7.98 29.10 8.45
N ILE A 15 -7.09 29.71 7.67
CA ILE A 15 -7.04 29.50 6.22
C ILE A 15 -5.57 29.47 5.86
N SER A 16 -4.93 28.30 5.96
CA SER A 16 -3.71 27.89 5.22
C SER A 16 -3.22 26.46 5.58
N SER A 17 -4.11 25.52 5.91
CA SER A 17 -3.74 24.09 6.00
C SER A 17 -4.65 23.18 5.16
N LEU A 18 -5.48 23.79 4.31
CA LEU A 18 -6.24 23.12 3.26
C LEU A 18 -5.46 23.25 1.95
N THR A 19 -4.58 22.30 1.71
CA THR A 19 -4.18 21.74 0.41
C THR A 19 -2.90 20.96 0.65
N PHE A 20 -2.71 19.86 -0.10
CA PHE A 20 -1.49 19.07 -0.17
C PHE A 20 -1.38 17.79 0.68
N ALA A 21 -2.46 17.21 1.18
CA ALA A 21 -2.54 15.74 1.20
C ALA A 21 -3.30 15.33 -0.06
N GLU A 22 -2.78 14.41 -0.87
CA GLU A 22 -3.62 13.71 -1.83
C GLU A 22 -4.86 13.22 -1.08
N LYS A 23 -6.07 13.56 -1.56
CA LYS A 23 -7.31 13.22 -0.83
C LYS A 23 -7.27 11.72 -0.51
N PRO A 24 -7.51 11.28 0.74
CA PRO A 24 -7.42 9.86 1.14
C PRO A 24 -8.08 8.89 0.15
N ALA A 25 -9.17 9.33 -0.49
CA ALA A 25 -9.86 8.60 -1.55
C ALA A 25 -9.01 8.28 -2.81
N ILE A 26 -8.15 9.19 -3.27
CA ILE A 26 -7.30 8.95 -4.46
C ILE A 26 -6.21 7.94 -4.10
N TRP A 27 -5.59 8.08 -2.94
CA TRP A 27 -4.57 7.15 -2.47
C TRP A 27 -5.13 5.73 -2.31
N GLU A 28 -6.33 5.61 -1.73
CA GLU A 28 -7.04 4.35 -1.61
C GLU A 28 -7.34 3.73 -2.99
N GLN A 29 -7.76 4.53 -3.97
CA GLN A 29 -7.93 4.07 -5.35
C GLN A 29 -6.63 3.53 -5.95
N LYS A 30 -5.49 4.18 -5.68
CA LYS A 30 -4.17 3.72 -6.15
C LYS A 30 -3.78 2.37 -5.54
N ILE A 31 -3.98 2.16 -4.24
CA ILE A 31 -3.77 0.85 -3.62
C ILE A 31 -4.72 -0.21 -4.17
N ASN A 32 -6.00 0.10 -4.31
CA ASN A 32 -6.97 -0.84 -4.89
C ASN A 32 -6.59 -1.25 -6.32
N ALA A 33 -6.09 -0.31 -7.12
CA ALA A 33 -5.57 -0.59 -8.46
C ALA A 33 -4.36 -1.53 -8.42
N GLN A 34 -3.42 -1.33 -7.48
CA GLN A 34 -2.27 -2.22 -7.28
C GLN A 34 -2.70 -3.64 -6.89
N ILE A 35 -3.61 -3.78 -5.92
CA ILE A 35 -4.15 -5.09 -5.50
C ILE A 35 -4.84 -5.79 -6.68
N LYS A 36 -5.67 -5.07 -7.44
CA LYS A 36 -6.35 -5.60 -8.63
C LYS A 36 -5.34 -6.06 -9.68
N TYR A 37 -4.28 -5.29 -9.91
CA TYR A 37 -3.21 -5.66 -10.82
C TYR A 37 -2.50 -6.96 -10.39
N GLN A 38 -2.11 -7.09 -9.11
CA GLN A 38 -1.47 -8.32 -8.61
C GLN A 38 -2.36 -9.55 -8.76
N LYS A 39 -3.66 -9.42 -8.48
CA LYS A 39 -4.64 -10.49 -8.73
C LYS A 39 -4.70 -10.85 -10.21
N LYS A 40 -4.72 -9.85 -11.10
CA LYS A 40 -4.78 -10.09 -12.54
C LYS A 40 -3.52 -10.76 -13.10
N VAL A 41 -2.34 -10.36 -12.64
CA VAL A 41 -1.07 -11.01 -13.00
C VAL A 41 -1.09 -12.48 -12.60
N ALA A 42 -1.58 -12.80 -11.40
CA ALA A 42 -1.70 -14.17 -10.94
C ALA A 42 -2.68 -15.00 -11.78
N GLU A 43 -3.83 -14.43 -12.18
CA GLU A 43 -4.77 -15.09 -13.10
C GLU A 43 -4.10 -15.46 -14.44
N ILE A 44 -3.34 -14.52 -15.03
CA ILE A 44 -2.66 -14.75 -16.30
C ILE A 44 -1.58 -15.84 -16.14
N LEU A 45 -0.79 -15.78 -15.07
CA LEU A 45 0.21 -16.81 -14.78
C LEU A 45 -0.41 -18.19 -14.54
N LEU A 46 -1.56 -18.27 -13.87
CA LEU A 46 -2.26 -19.54 -13.62
C LEU A 46 -2.84 -20.15 -14.90
N LYS A 47 -3.22 -19.32 -15.87
CA LYS A 47 -3.69 -19.75 -17.18
C LYS A 47 -2.56 -20.36 -18.01
N GLU A 48 -1.40 -19.70 -18.02
CA GLU A 48 -0.24 -20.15 -18.81
C GLU A 48 0.54 -21.30 -18.13
N GLU A 49 0.67 -21.26 -16.80
CA GLU A 49 1.51 -22.18 -16.02
C GLU A 49 0.76 -22.74 -14.80
N PRO A 50 -0.31 -23.53 -14.99
CA PRO A 50 -1.11 -24.08 -13.90
C PRO A 50 -0.31 -24.97 -12.95
N GLY A 51 0.78 -25.59 -13.44
CA GLY A 51 1.70 -26.37 -12.62
C GLY A 51 2.44 -25.55 -11.54
N LEU A 52 2.50 -24.23 -11.69
CA LEU A 52 3.12 -23.31 -10.72
C LEU A 52 2.11 -22.70 -9.73
N LYS A 53 0.89 -23.26 -9.66
CA LYS A 53 -0.23 -22.69 -8.89
C LYS A 53 0.11 -22.28 -7.48
N GLU A 54 0.82 -23.14 -6.75
CA GLU A 54 1.16 -22.89 -5.34
C GLU A 54 2.02 -21.62 -5.18
N ILE A 55 3.14 -21.54 -5.90
CA ILE A 55 4.05 -20.38 -5.80
C ILE A 55 3.41 -19.11 -6.37
N ILE A 56 2.56 -19.22 -7.41
CA ILE A 56 1.80 -18.07 -7.92
C ILE A 56 0.86 -17.51 -6.85
N ILE A 57 0.12 -18.39 -6.17
CA ILE A 57 -0.81 -18.00 -5.10
C ILE A 57 -0.05 -17.37 -3.92
N ILE A 58 1.02 -18.01 -3.46
CA ILE A 58 1.86 -17.50 -2.37
C ILE A 58 2.41 -16.11 -2.72
N ASN A 59 2.94 -15.94 -3.94
CA ASN A 59 3.51 -14.68 -4.37
C ASN A 59 2.45 -13.58 -4.46
N ARG A 60 1.29 -13.88 -5.06
CA ARG A 60 0.15 -12.95 -5.13
C ARG A 60 -0.29 -12.52 -3.73
N ASP A 61 -0.49 -13.48 -2.83
CA ASP A 61 -1.00 -13.19 -1.49
C ASP A 61 0.01 -12.37 -0.69
N LEU A 62 1.31 -12.59 -0.88
CA LEU A 62 2.37 -11.78 -0.29
C LEU A 62 2.27 -10.33 -0.79
N GLN A 63 2.22 -10.11 -2.11
CA GLN A 63 2.13 -8.77 -2.67
C GLN A 63 0.85 -8.04 -2.23
N VAL A 64 -0.30 -8.73 -2.23
CA VAL A 64 -1.57 -8.16 -1.76
C VAL A 64 -1.48 -7.78 -0.27
N THR A 65 -0.95 -8.67 0.57
CA THR A 65 -0.78 -8.40 2.01
C THR A 65 0.11 -7.17 2.24
N MET A 66 1.20 -7.03 1.49
CA MET A 66 2.07 -5.85 1.57
C MET A 66 1.34 -4.54 1.20
N TYR A 67 0.46 -4.56 0.19
CA TYR A 67 -0.35 -3.38 -0.16
C TYR A 67 -1.44 -3.07 0.88
N GLU A 68 -2.04 -4.09 1.48
CA GLU A 68 -2.99 -3.93 2.59
C GLU A 68 -2.30 -3.35 3.83
N MET A 69 -1.11 -3.85 4.19
CA MET A 69 -0.29 -3.25 5.25
C MET A 69 0.06 -1.80 4.93
N LYS A 70 0.44 -1.50 3.68
CA LYS A 70 0.71 -0.11 3.28
C LYS A 70 -0.51 0.79 3.48
N ARG A 71 -1.73 0.28 3.26
CA ARG A 71 -2.98 1.00 3.55
C ARG A 71 -3.14 1.33 5.01
N GLU A 72 -3.01 0.33 5.87
CA GLU A 72 -3.11 0.53 7.32
C GLU A 72 -2.09 1.56 7.81
N ARG A 73 -0.84 1.50 7.33
CA ARG A 73 0.22 2.47 7.65
C ARG A 73 -0.16 3.89 7.22
N TYR A 74 -0.68 4.05 6.00
CA TYR A 74 -1.10 5.37 5.51
C TYR A 74 -2.23 5.94 6.35
N LEU A 75 -3.28 5.15 6.61
CA LEU A 75 -4.43 5.59 7.42
C LEU A 75 -3.99 5.97 8.83
N TYR A 76 -3.14 5.17 9.46
CA TYR A 76 -2.55 5.49 10.77
C TYR A 76 -1.83 6.85 10.76
N LEU A 77 -1.02 7.14 9.74
CA LEU A 77 -0.33 8.43 9.64
C LEU A 77 -1.27 9.59 9.36
N VAL A 78 -2.33 9.39 8.56
CA VAL A 78 -3.35 10.42 8.34
C VAL A 78 -4.00 10.82 9.66
N ASP A 79 -4.30 9.86 10.52
CA ASP A 79 -5.01 10.10 11.79
C ASP A 79 -4.08 10.65 12.88
N ASN A 80 -2.84 10.15 12.97
CA ASN A 80 -1.96 10.43 14.11
C ASN A 80 -0.86 11.46 13.80
N TYR A 81 -0.38 11.50 12.56
CA TYR A 81 0.77 12.31 12.15
C TYR A 81 0.58 12.92 10.75
N PRO A 82 -0.50 13.70 10.50
CA PRO A 82 -0.86 14.14 9.15
C PRO A 82 0.26 14.93 8.45
N GLY A 83 1.12 15.63 9.19
CA GLY A 83 2.28 16.34 8.63
C GLY A 83 3.38 15.44 8.04
N ARG A 84 3.31 14.12 8.25
CA ARG A 84 4.19 13.12 7.60
C ARG A 84 3.65 12.66 6.25
N ILE A 85 2.42 13.03 5.89
CA ILE A 85 1.78 12.74 4.61
C ILE A 85 1.72 14.03 3.77
N GLY A 86 2.04 13.95 2.48
CA GLY A 86 2.04 15.11 1.60
C GLY A 86 2.33 14.78 0.14
N PRO A 87 2.27 15.75 -0.78
CA PRO A 87 2.41 15.56 -2.22
C PRO A 87 3.81 15.08 -2.56
N GLY A 88 3.91 13.99 -3.30
CA GLY A 88 5.19 13.36 -3.62
C GLY A 88 5.83 12.56 -2.47
N LYS A 89 5.18 12.48 -1.30
CA LYS A 89 5.62 11.66 -0.15
C LYS A 89 4.68 10.48 0.12
N GLU A 90 3.60 10.32 -0.63
CA GLU A 90 2.51 9.37 -0.34
C GLU A 90 2.90 7.91 -0.56
N LEU A 91 3.95 7.67 -1.34
CA LEU A 91 4.50 6.34 -1.55
C LEU A 91 5.71 6.04 -0.65
N ASN A 92 6.32 7.06 -0.05
CA ASN A 92 7.58 7.01 0.71
C ASN A 92 7.51 7.90 1.96
N PHE A 93 6.47 7.72 2.79
CA PHE A 93 6.39 8.40 4.07
C PHE A 93 7.40 7.80 5.06
N LYS A 94 7.91 8.62 5.98
CA LYS A 94 8.80 8.15 7.04
C LYS A 94 7.98 7.24 7.97
N TRP A 95 8.33 5.97 7.99
CA TRP A 95 7.76 4.96 8.88
C TRP A 95 8.83 4.57 9.92
N THR A 96 8.53 4.75 11.20
CA THR A 96 9.47 4.43 12.29
C THR A 96 9.12 3.12 12.97
N ASP A 97 10.06 2.56 13.74
CA ASP A 97 9.80 1.39 14.58
C ASP A 97 8.74 1.69 15.66
N GLU A 98 8.66 2.93 16.12
CA GLU A 98 7.60 3.39 17.03
C GLU A 98 6.23 3.36 16.35
N ASP A 99 6.10 3.87 15.11
CA ASP A 99 4.88 3.80 14.33
C ASP A 99 4.44 2.33 14.12
N GLU A 100 5.41 1.47 13.79
CA GLU A 100 5.21 0.02 13.60
C GLU A 100 4.69 -0.65 14.88
N ASN A 101 5.30 -0.36 16.03
CA ASN A 101 4.90 -0.93 17.31
C ASN A 101 3.51 -0.44 17.73
N ASN A 102 3.26 0.87 17.64
CA ASN A 102 1.97 1.46 18.00
C ASN A 102 0.84 0.92 17.12
N LEU A 103 1.04 0.84 15.81
CA LEU A 103 0.03 0.29 14.90
C LEU A 103 -0.18 -1.21 15.13
N THR A 104 0.87 -1.98 15.38
CA THR A 104 0.76 -3.42 15.69
C THR A 104 -0.03 -3.67 16.97
N GLN A 105 0.17 -2.85 18.01
CA GLN A 105 -0.55 -3.01 19.28
C GLN A 105 -2.00 -2.52 19.21
N SER A 106 -2.28 -1.48 18.43
CA SER A 106 -3.60 -0.85 18.35
C SER A 106 -4.51 -1.45 17.27
N SER A 107 -3.98 -2.06 16.21
CA SER A 107 -4.75 -2.67 15.11
C SER A 107 -4.58 -4.18 15.06
N ARG A 108 -5.59 -4.92 15.52
CA ARG A 108 -5.65 -6.39 15.37
C ARG A 108 -5.55 -6.80 13.90
N ASN A 109 -6.14 -6.01 12.99
CA ASN A 109 -6.06 -6.27 11.55
C ASN A 109 -4.62 -6.18 11.05
N TYR A 110 -3.92 -5.09 11.38
CA TYR A 110 -2.53 -4.90 10.98
C TYR A 110 -1.60 -5.98 11.56
N ALA A 111 -1.76 -6.32 12.84
CA ALA A 111 -1.01 -7.42 13.46
C ALA A 111 -1.21 -8.75 12.73
N SER A 112 -2.45 -9.06 12.32
CA SER A 112 -2.75 -10.25 11.52
C SER A 112 -2.11 -10.20 10.14
N LEU A 113 -2.13 -9.04 9.47
CA LEU A 113 -1.47 -8.86 8.17
C LEU A 113 0.04 -9.05 8.27
N LYS A 114 0.67 -8.52 9.31
CA LYS A 114 2.12 -8.68 9.57
C LYS A 114 2.52 -10.14 9.76
N LYS A 115 1.79 -10.87 10.60
CA LYS A 115 2.01 -12.32 10.78
C LYS A 115 1.87 -13.07 9.44
N LYS A 116 0.83 -12.74 8.67
CA LYS A 116 0.59 -13.34 7.35
C LYS A 116 1.72 -13.02 6.36
N GLU A 117 2.23 -11.78 6.36
CA GLU A 117 3.38 -11.38 5.53
C GLU A 117 4.62 -12.22 5.86
N GLU A 118 4.96 -12.39 7.13
CA GLU A 118 6.12 -13.18 7.59
C GLU A 118 6.01 -14.65 7.15
N GLU A 119 4.83 -15.25 7.34
CA GLU A 119 4.55 -16.63 6.91
C GLU A 119 4.68 -16.78 5.39
N LEU A 120 4.07 -15.88 4.62
CA LEU A 120 4.11 -15.91 3.15
C LEU A 120 5.51 -15.62 2.62
N LYS A 121 6.24 -14.69 3.23
CA LYS A 121 7.61 -14.34 2.86
C LYS A 121 8.54 -15.54 3.02
N THR A 122 8.43 -16.24 4.14
CA THR A 122 9.17 -17.48 4.40
C THR A 122 8.88 -18.52 3.31
N LYS A 123 7.60 -18.86 3.12
CA LYS A 123 7.15 -19.83 2.11
C LYS A 123 7.59 -19.45 0.69
N ASN A 124 7.50 -18.17 0.36
CA ASN A 124 7.86 -17.63 -0.94
C ASN A 124 9.37 -17.75 -1.16
N GLN A 125 10.22 -17.23 -0.25
CA GLN A 125 11.67 -17.18 -0.45
C GLN A 125 12.33 -18.57 -0.51
N SER A 126 11.81 -19.54 0.23
CA SER A 126 12.33 -20.92 0.22
C SER A 126 11.71 -21.80 -0.88
N HIS A 127 10.82 -21.28 -1.74
CA HIS A 127 10.09 -22.12 -2.68
C HIS A 127 10.99 -22.60 -3.84
N PRO A 128 11.09 -23.92 -4.09
CA PRO A 128 11.99 -24.47 -5.11
C PRO A 128 11.62 -24.05 -6.55
N MET A 129 10.33 -23.76 -6.79
CA MET A 129 9.83 -23.36 -8.12
C MET A 129 10.05 -21.87 -8.47
N TRP A 130 10.75 -21.10 -7.64
CA TRP A 130 11.05 -19.68 -7.94
C TRP A 130 11.68 -19.45 -9.32
N PRO A 131 12.71 -20.22 -9.74
CA PRO A 131 13.28 -20.08 -11.07
C PRO A 131 12.24 -20.24 -12.18
N ALA A 132 11.37 -21.26 -12.08
CA ALA A 132 10.31 -21.49 -13.04
C ALA A 132 9.28 -20.36 -13.08
N LEU A 133 8.88 -19.82 -11.92
CA LEU A 133 7.99 -18.66 -11.84
C LEU A 133 8.60 -17.41 -12.53
N ARG A 134 9.91 -17.17 -12.38
CA ARG A 134 10.57 -16.05 -13.06
C ARG A 134 10.54 -16.21 -14.58
N GLU A 135 10.80 -17.41 -15.09
CA GLU A 135 10.73 -17.67 -16.52
C GLU A 135 9.30 -17.56 -17.06
N ALA A 136 8.31 -18.07 -16.32
CA ALA A 136 6.89 -17.88 -16.62
C ALA A 136 6.53 -16.40 -16.71
N PHE A 137 6.96 -15.59 -15.73
CA PHE A 137 6.71 -14.16 -15.71
C PHE A 137 7.34 -13.43 -16.90
N LYS A 138 8.56 -13.78 -17.30
CA LYS A 138 9.20 -13.19 -18.50
C LYS A 138 8.39 -13.42 -19.76
N ARG A 139 7.79 -14.62 -19.92
CA ARG A 139 6.90 -14.92 -21.06
C ARG A 139 5.60 -14.11 -20.97
N VAL A 140 4.95 -14.14 -19.81
CA VAL A 140 3.68 -13.45 -19.57
C VAL A 140 3.80 -11.94 -19.75
N LYS A 141 4.92 -11.31 -19.38
CA LYS A 141 5.13 -9.86 -19.49
C LYS A 141 4.90 -9.30 -20.91
N ASN A 142 5.08 -10.13 -21.93
CA ASN A 142 4.92 -9.70 -23.32
C ASN A 142 3.52 -9.95 -23.90
N THR A 143 2.64 -10.65 -23.17
CA THR A 143 1.28 -10.95 -23.64
C THR A 143 0.41 -9.71 -23.68
N LYS A 144 -0.62 -9.73 -24.54
CA LYS A 144 -1.61 -8.66 -24.62
C LYS A 144 -2.34 -8.45 -23.28
N GLU A 145 -2.78 -9.54 -22.66
CA GLU A 145 -3.51 -9.52 -21.37
C GLU A 145 -2.68 -8.87 -20.25
N TYR A 146 -1.36 -9.14 -20.19
CA TYR A 146 -0.49 -8.50 -19.21
C TYR A 146 -0.35 -7.00 -19.47
N LYS A 147 -0.13 -6.60 -20.74
CA LYS A 147 -0.02 -5.18 -21.11
C LYS A 147 -1.31 -4.41 -20.78
N GLU A 148 -2.48 -4.99 -21.05
CA GLU A 148 -3.77 -4.39 -20.68
C GLU A 148 -3.91 -4.22 -19.16
N ALA A 149 -3.49 -5.21 -18.37
CA ALA A 149 -3.49 -5.12 -16.91
C ALA A 149 -2.55 -4.00 -16.41
N GLN A 150 -1.36 -3.90 -17.02
CA GLN A 150 -0.38 -2.87 -16.70
C GLN A 150 -0.88 -1.47 -17.09
N ASP A 151 -1.47 -1.29 -18.27
CA ASP A 151 -2.02 -0.02 -18.73
C ASP A 151 -3.19 0.44 -17.85
N ALA A 152 -4.05 -0.48 -17.42
CA ALA A 152 -5.12 -0.20 -16.47
C ALA A 152 -4.56 0.30 -15.13
N LEU A 153 -3.49 -0.30 -14.62
CA LEU A 153 -2.80 0.18 -13.43
C LEU A 153 -2.21 1.59 -13.66
N MET A 154 -1.46 1.79 -14.74
CA MET A 154 -0.80 3.07 -15.03
C MET A 154 -1.79 4.22 -15.21
N LYS A 155 -2.96 3.96 -15.81
CA LYS A 155 -4.05 4.95 -15.92
C LYS A 155 -4.57 5.41 -14.56
N MET A 156 -4.59 4.53 -13.57
CA MET A 156 -5.00 4.87 -12.20
C MET A 156 -3.91 5.61 -11.43
N LEU A 157 -2.64 5.28 -11.64
CA LEU A 157 -1.54 5.93 -10.91
C LEU A 157 -1.23 7.35 -11.41
N ARG A 158 -1.56 7.66 -12.67
CA ARG A 158 -1.34 8.99 -13.29
C ARG A 158 -2.46 10.00 -13.03
N ARG A 159 -3.56 9.57 -12.41
CA ARG A 159 -4.65 10.45 -11.95
C ARG A 159 -4.33 11.01 -10.57
#